data_AF-A0A7W7W0C9-F1
#
_entry.id   AF-A0A7W7W0C9-F1
#
_cell.length_a   1.000
_cell.length_b   1.000
_cell.length_c   1.000
_cell.angle_alpha   90.00
_cell.angle_beta   90.00
_cell.angle_gamma   90.00
#
_symmetry.space_group_name_H-M   'P 1'
#
loop_
_entity.id
_entity.type
_entity.pdbx_description
1 polymer ?
#
loop_
_entity_poly.entity_id
_entity_poly.type
_entity_poly.pdbx_seq_one_letter_code
_entity_poly.pdbx_strand_id
1 'polypeptide(L)'
;MRARGINYDTGFLPGDALSRKTFLPETVRHDMAVIAGELHCDAVRISGRDPERLSIAAKAAADAGLEIWFAPFPVDLPPKQVLALFADCAQRAEAVRHSGAEVVFVTGCEISVFCNGFLPGATYTDRLHAMATADMEWWASLGPVPERVNAFLAEAATTVRAHFGGRVSYASGPWESVDWHPFDLIGIDAYRDAHNADTFRTDLREYFHHGKPVAITEFGTCAYQGAGELGGMAWQPPHGAIPDEDEQVRYLAELTDIFEAEGVDTALWFSFANYDKPGPRDIASYGVVRMLDDTRWEPKKVFRTMATRYERR
;
A
#
# COMPACT_ATOMS: atom_id res chain seq x y z
N MET A 1 -3.68 12.44 -13.68
CA MET A 1 -3.29 12.09 -12.30
C MET A 1 -3.13 13.33 -11.43
N ARG A 2 -3.97 13.44 -10.40
CA ARG A 2 -4.03 14.53 -9.43
C ARG A 2 -2.90 14.48 -8.41
N ALA A 3 -2.60 13.31 -7.84
CA ALA A 3 -1.56 13.14 -6.82
C ALA A 3 -0.62 11.98 -7.15
N ARG A 4 0.67 12.18 -6.94
CA ARG A 4 1.70 11.13 -6.99
C ARG A 4 2.33 11.00 -5.62
N GLY A 5 2.48 9.78 -5.14
CA GLY A 5 2.94 9.58 -3.78
C GLY A 5 3.64 8.26 -3.54
N ILE A 6 3.77 7.94 -2.27
CA ILE A 6 4.55 6.78 -1.80
C ILE A 6 3.96 6.19 -0.53
N ASN A 7 4.21 4.91 -0.30
CA ASN A 7 3.87 4.19 0.91
C ASN A 7 4.96 4.35 1.97
N TYR A 8 4.56 4.59 3.21
CA TYR A 8 5.42 4.76 4.37
C TYR A 8 5.02 3.78 5.47
N ASP A 9 5.88 2.81 5.74
CA ASP A 9 5.65 1.75 6.71
C ASP A 9 5.93 2.23 8.15
N THR A 10 4.96 2.03 9.04
CA THR A 10 5.11 2.26 10.48
C THR A 10 5.26 0.96 11.29
N GLY A 11 5.22 -0.20 10.63
CA GLY A 11 5.25 -1.54 11.20
C GLY A 11 3.85 -2.17 11.15
N PHE A 12 3.67 -3.24 10.38
CA PHE A 12 2.35 -3.90 10.24
C PHE A 12 2.34 -5.41 10.53
N LEU A 13 3.45 -6.13 10.30
CA LEU A 13 3.51 -7.57 10.53
C LEU A 13 3.48 -7.96 12.03
N PRO A 14 2.94 -9.14 12.38
CA PRO A 14 2.84 -9.61 13.76
C PRO A 14 4.17 -10.14 14.34
N GLY A 15 4.30 -10.06 15.66
CA GLY A 15 5.40 -10.66 16.42
C GLY A 15 6.79 -10.18 16.00
N ASP A 16 7.74 -11.11 15.97
CA ASP A 16 9.14 -10.82 15.63
C ASP A 16 9.36 -10.43 14.16
N ALA A 17 8.34 -10.66 13.33
CA ALA A 17 8.31 -10.28 11.91
C ALA A 17 7.93 -8.82 11.69
N LEU A 18 7.69 -8.02 12.74
CA LEU A 18 7.35 -6.59 12.64
C LEU A 18 8.27 -5.87 11.64
N SER A 19 7.66 -5.35 10.57
CA SER A 19 8.37 -4.78 9.42
C SER A 19 9.21 -3.55 9.77
N ARG A 20 8.86 -2.86 10.86
CA ARG A 20 9.62 -1.74 11.41
C ARG A 20 9.74 -1.84 12.93
N LYS A 21 10.88 -2.34 13.40
CA LYS A 21 11.15 -2.51 14.85
C LYS A 21 11.43 -1.16 15.51
N THR A 22 12.39 -0.41 14.96
CA THR A 22 12.78 0.91 15.44
C THR A 22 11.89 1.99 14.82
N PHE A 23 11.21 2.75 15.68
CA PHE A 23 10.30 3.83 15.26
C PHE A 23 10.57 5.07 16.13
N LEU A 24 11.25 6.04 15.55
CA LEU A 24 11.61 7.29 16.22
C LEU A 24 10.85 8.45 15.54
N PRO A 25 10.07 9.27 16.28
CA PRO A 25 9.32 10.38 15.70
C PRO A 25 10.19 11.38 14.90
N GLU A 26 11.43 11.59 15.33
CA GLU A 26 12.39 12.47 14.66
C GLU A 26 12.79 11.93 13.29
N THR A 27 13.06 10.62 13.18
CA THR A 27 13.31 9.94 11.89
C THR A 27 12.09 10.06 10.99
N VAL A 28 10.89 9.84 11.53
CA VAL A 28 9.65 9.97 10.75
C VAL A 28 9.47 11.38 10.20
N ARG A 29 9.74 12.42 10.99
CA ARG A 29 9.65 13.80 10.52
C ARG A 29 10.68 14.10 9.44
N HIS A 30 11.90 13.58 9.58
CA HIS A 30 12.92 13.70 8.55
C HIS A 30 12.49 13.02 7.25
N ASP A 31 12.03 11.78 7.33
CA ASP A 31 11.59 11.02 6.15
C ASP A 31 10.41 11.71 5.45
N MET A 32 9.42 12.26 6.20
CA MET A 32 8.32 13.02 5.59
C MET A 32 8.79 14.31 4.91
N ALA A 33 9.77 15.01 5.48
CA ALA A 33 10.36 16.19 4.84
C ALA A 33 11.11 15.83 3.54
N VAL A 34 11.78 14.67 3.49
CA VAL A 34 12.41 14.16 2.27
C VAL A 34 11.36 13.75 1.23
N ILE A 35 10.30 13.06 1.64
CA ILE A 35 9.21 12.65 0.76
C ILE A 35 8.54 13.87 0.10
N ALA A 36 8.28 14.93 0.86
CA ALA A 36 7.70 16.16 0.33
C ALA A 36 8.72 16.99 -0.47
N GLY A 37 9.91 17.21 0.08
CA GLY A 37 10.86 18.20 -0.42
C GLY A 37 11.82 17.70 -1.49
N GLU A 38 12.26 16.44 -1.43
CA GLU A 38 13.24 15.86 -2.36
C GLU A 38 12.59 14.92 -3.37
N LEU A 39 11.61 14.12 -2.96
CA LEU A 39 10.85 13.26 -3.88
C LEU A 39 9.71 14.00 -4.57
N HIS A 40 9.34 15.19 -4.09
CA HIS A 40 8.22 15.99 -4.60
C HIS A 40 6.90 15.20 -4.64
N CYS A 41 6.67 14.33 -3.66
CA CYS A 41 5.40 13.63 -3.53
C CYS A 41 4.29 14.59 -3.10
N ASP A 42 3.10 14.41 -3.68
CA ASP A 42 1.88 15.11 -3.29
C ASP A 42 1.18 14.42 -2.09
N ALA A 43 1.36 13.10 -1.97
CA ALA A 43 0.66 12.26 -1.01
C ALA A 43 1.56 11.18 -0.40
N VAL A 44 1.20 10.72 0.79
CA VAL A 44 1.81 9.57 1.46
C VAL A 44 0.75 8.64 2.03
N ARG A 45 0.86 7.34 1.74
CA ARG A 45 0.08 6.28 2.40
C ARG A 45 0.83 5.75 3.60
N ILE A 46 0.26 5.97 4.78
CA ILE A 46 0.87 5.61 6.05
C ILE A 46 0.23 4.32 6.52
N SER A 47 0.99 3.23 6.42
CA SER A 47 0.50 1.87 6.65
C SER A 47 1.11 1.26 7.90
N GLY A 48 0.28 0.64 8.74
CA GLY A 48 0.74 0.06 10.00
C GLY A 48 -0.35 -0.49 10.90
N ARG A 49 0.05 -1.30 11.87
CA ARG A 49 -0.88 -1.95 12.81
C ARG A 49 -1.15 -1.17 14.10
N ASP A 50 -0.29 -0.21 14.42
CA ASP A 50 -0.30 0.54 15.68
C ASP A 50 -0.90 1.94 15.44
N PRO A 51 -2.09 2.25 15.98
CA PRO A 51 -2.75 3.55 15.83
C PRO A 51 -1.89 4.73 16.27
N GLU A 52 -1.03 4.56 17.27
CA GLU A 52 -0.19 5.63 17.77
C GLU A 52 0.94 5.96 16.79
N ARG A 53 1.57 4.93 16.22
CA ARG A 53 2.59 5.13 15.18
C ARG A 53 2.00 5.75 13.91
N LEU A 54 0.79 5.33 13.52
CA LEU A 54 0.06 5.96 12.41
C LEU A 54 -0.21 7.44 12.69
N SER A 55 -0.66 7.77 13.91
CA SER A 55 -0.94 9.17 14.31
C SER A 55 0.31 10.05 14.28
N ILE A 56 1.44 9.55 14.77
CA ILE A 56 2.73 10.26 14.76
C ILE A 56 3.17 10.54 13.31
N ALA A 57 3.11 9.53 12.44
CA ALA A 57 3.49 9.69 11.05
C ALA A 57 2.52 10.61 10.29
N ALA A 58 1.21 10.51 10.53
CA ALA A 58 0.20 11.37 9.91
C ALA A 58 0.39 12.83 10.30
N LYS A 59 0.70 13.12 11.57
CA LYS A 59 1.03 14.48 12.00
C LYS A 59 2.28 15.01 11.31
N ALA A 60 3.34 14.21 11.22
CA ALA A 60 4.56 14.59 10.52
C ALA A 60 4.33 14.84 9.02
N ALA A 61 3.46 14.06 8.38
CA ALA A 61 3.07 14.25 6.98
C ALA A 61 2.24 15.53 6.79
N ALA A 62 1.31 15.82 7.71
CA ALA A 62 0.54 17.07 7.71
C ALA A 62 1.47 18.29 7.86
N ASP A 63 2.42 18.25 8.79
CA ASP A 63 3.42 19.31 9.00
C ASP A 63 4.30 19.51 7.75
N ALA A 64 4.53 18.46 6.95
CA ALA A 64 5.26 18.50 5.69
C ALA A 64 4.41 18.93 4.47
N GLY A 65 3.09 19.12 4.65
CA GLY A 65 2.18 19.54 3.60
C GLY A 65 1.73 18.42 2.64
N LEU A 66 1.88 17.15 3.04
CA LEU A 66 1.46 16.00 2.24
C LEU A 66 -0.03 15.70 2.44
N GLU A 67 -0.72 15.26 1.38
CA GLU A 67 -2.00 14.54 1.52
C GLU A 67 -1.75 13.18 2.20
N ILE A 68 -2.62 12.83 3.14
CA ILE A 68 -2.43 11.63 3.98
C ILE A 68 -3.44 10.56 3.60
N TRP A 69 -2.93 9.40 3.21
CA TRP A 69 -3.71 8.16 3.11
C TRP A 69 -3.49 7.37 4.40
N PHE A 70 -4.37 7.57 5.38
CA PHE A 70 -4.30 6.96 6.71
C PHE A 70 -4.78 5.50 6.62
N ALA A 71 -3.86 4.54 6.67
CA ALA A 71 -4.13 3.15 6.32
C ALA A 71 -3.80 2.18 7.49
N PRO A 72 -4.71 1.98 8.45
CA PRO A 72 -4.56 0.89 9.41
C PRO A 72 -4.50 -0.45 8.69
N PHE A 73 -3.46 -1.21 9.00
CA PHE A 73 -3.15 -2.50 8.38
C PHE A 73 -3.19 -3.61 9.45
N PRO A 74 -4.37 -4.13 9.79
CA PRO A 74 -4.52 -5.26 10.68
C PRO A 74 -4.03 -6.55 10.02
N VAL A 75 -3.36 -7.41 10.80
CA VAL A 75 -2.92 -8.74 10.37
C VAL A 75 -3.32 -9.76 11.44
N ASP A 76 -3.90 -10.89 11.01
CA ASP A 76 -4.39 -11.99 11.86
C ASP A 76 -5.42 -11.57 12.92
N LEU A 77 -6.13 -10.47 12.70
CA LEU A 77 -7.21 -10.05 13.56
C LEU A 77 -8.57 -10.56 13.04
N PRO A 78 -9.49 -10.97 13.94
CA PRO A 78 -10.86 -11.27 13.56
C PRO A 78 -11.66 -9.98 13.26
N PRO A 79 -12.73 -10.05 12.44
CA PRO A 79 -13.47 -8.88 11.96
C PRO A 79 -13.88 -7.88 13.05
N LYS A 80 -14.41 -8.36 14.18
CA LYS A 80 -14.81 -7.50 15.31
C LYS A 80 -13.65 -6.64 15.86
N GLN A 81 -12.44 -7.19 15.93
CA GLN A 81 -11.27 -6.45 16.41
C GLN A 81 -10.79 -5.45 15.36
N VAL A 82 -10.92 -5.80 14.08
CA VAL A 82 -10.60 -4.88 12.98
C VAL A 82 -11.54 -3.66 13.00
N LEU A 83 -12.85 -3.86 13.19
CA LEU A 83 -13.80 -2.74 13.29
C LEU A 83 -13.49 -1.81 14.47
N ALA A 84 -13.13 -2.38 15.63
CA ALA A 84 -12.72 -1.58 16.79
C ALA A 84 -11.44 -0.77 16.51
N LEU A 85 -10.45 -1.38 15.83
CA LEU A 85 -9.24 -0.69 15.38
C LEU A 85 -9.56 0.44 14.41
N PHE A 86 -10.44 0.19 13.43
CA PHE A 86 -10.85 1.21 12.46
C PHE A 86 -11.61 2.36 13.09
N ALA A 87 -12.44 2.12 14.10
CA ALA A 87 -13.11 3.18 14.85
C ALA A 87 -12.11 4.12 15.57
N ASP A 88 -11.11 3.56 16.27
CA ASP A 88 -10.05 4.34 16.92
C ASP A 88 -9.22 5.12 15.88
N CYS A 89 -8.77 4.44 14.83
CA CYS A 89 -8.02 5.07 13.74
C CYS A 89 -8.83 6.17 13.04
N ALA A 90 -10.14 6.03 12.88
CA ALA A 90 -11.00 7.03 12.26
C ALA A 90 -11.06 8.32 13.09
N GLN A 91 -11.16 8.21 14.42
CA GLN A 91 -11.09 9.36 15.32
C GLN A 91 -9.72 10.07 15.24
N ARG A 92 -8.64 9.29 15.15
CA ARG A 92 -7.27 9.82 15.01
C ARG A 92 -7.06 10.51 13.66
N ALA A 93 -7.54 9.92 12.58
CA ALA A 93 -7.52 10.52 11.25
C ALA A 93 -8.33 11.82 11.19
N GLU A 94 -9.49 11.87 11.86
CA GLU A 94 -10.30 13.08 11.98
C GLU A 94 -9.57 14.19 12.76
N ALA A 95 -8.87 13.83 13.84
CA ALA A 95 -8.05 14.78 14.58
C ALA A 95 -6.93 15.39 13.72
N VAL A 96 -6.29 14.59 12.87
CA VAL A 96 -5.32 15.09 11.88
C VAL A 96 -6.00 16.00 10.86
N ARG A 97 -7.16 15.61 10.33
CA ARG A 97 -7.93 16.43 9.38
C ARG A 97 -8.33 17.80 9.94
N HIS A 98 -8.65 17.88 11.24
CA HIS A 98 -8.95 19.14 11.91
C HIS A 98 -7.77 20.11 11.99
N SER A 99 -6.53 19.66 11.76
CA SER A 99 -5.38 20.55 11.60
C SER A 99 -5.35 21.27 10.24
N GLY A 100 -6.23 20.91 9.30
CA GLY A 100 -6.30 21.46 7.96
C GLY A 100 -5.68 20.56 6.87
N ALA A 101 -5.14 19.40 7.25
CA ALA A 101 -4.59 18.44 6.30
C ALA A 101 -5.68 17.69 5.52
N GLU A 102 -5.41 17.42 4.25
CA GLU A 102 -6.22 16.50 3.44
C GLU A 102 -5.96 15.06 3.87
N VAL A 103 -7.01 14.34 4.25
CA VAL A 103 -6.92 12.95 4.73
C VAL A 103 -7.92 12.06 3.99
N VAL A 104 -7.42 10.93 3.50
CA VAL A 104 -8.19 9.78 3.02
C VAL A 104 -8.00 8.65 4.02
N PHE A 105 -9.09 8.05 4.49
CA PHE A 105 -9.03 6.86 5.34
C PHE A 105 -9.11 5.59 4.49
N VAL A 106 -8.17 4.66 4.68
CA VAL A 106 -8.15 3.38 3.96
C VAL A 106 -8.57 2.26 4.90
N THR A 107 -9.71 1.61 4.64
CA THR A 107 -10.31 0.58 5.50
C THR A 107 -9.63 -0.79 5.37
N GLY A 108 -8.30 -0.81 5.47
CA GLY A 108 -7.48 -2.01 5.33
C GLY A 108 -6.90 -2.21 3.93
N CYS A 109 -6.13 -3.29 3.82
CA CYS A 109 -5.40 -3.69 2.64
C CYS A 109 -5.53 -5.21 2.52
N GLU A 110 -6.05 -5.69 1.40
CA GLU A 110 -6.17 -7.12 1.07
C GLU A 110 -6.70 -7.95 2.27
N ILE A 111 -7.77 -7.48 2.92
CA ILE A 111 -8.25 -8.05 4.18
C ILE A 111 -8.64 -9.52 4.06
N SER A 112 -8.99 -9.98 2.85
CA SER A 112 -9.30 -11.39 2.59
C SER A 112 -8.13 -12.30 2.95
N VAL A 113 -6.89 -11.86 2.73
CA VAL A 113 -5.66 -12.60 3.03
C VAL A 113 -5.03 -12.19 4.35
N PHE A 114 -5.08 -10.92 4.73
CA PHE A 114 -4.40 -10.49 5.96
C PHE A 114 -5.23 -10.66 7.24
N CYS A 115 -6.56 -10.66 7.16
CA CYS A 115 -7.42 -10.84 8.33
C CYS A 115 -7.96 -12.28 8.44
N ASN A 116 -8.35 -12.65 9.67
CA ASN A 116 -9.02 -13.92 9.91
C ASN A 116 -10.47 -13.88 9.44
N GLY A 117 -11.01 -15.05 9.09
CA GLY A 117 -12.45 -15.23 8.84
C GLY A 117 -12.88 -15.07 7.38
N PHE A 118 -11.94 -14.84 6.46
CA PHE A 118 -12.20 -14.74 5.02
C PHE A 118 -11.63 -15.96 4.29
N LEU A 119 -10.38 -15.87 3.79
CA LEU A 119 -9.68 -16.99 3.18
C LEU A 119 -9.30 -18.06 4.22
N PRO A 120 -9.23 -19.34 3.81
CA PRO A 120 -8.88 -20.44 4.73
C PRO A 120 -7.39 -20.39 5.11
N GLY A 121 -7.12 -20.42 6.41
CA GLY A 121 -5.76 -20.44 6.98
C GLY A 121 -5.73 -19.80 8.37
N ALA A 122 -4.88 -20.31 9.26
CA ALA A 122 -4.81 -19.83 10.65
C ALA A 122 -4.05 -18.50 10.77
N THR A 123 -3.05 -18.30 9.91
CA THR A 123 -2.21 -17.11 9.83
C THR A 123 -2.21 -16.51 8.43
N TYR A 124 -1.82 -15.25 8.30
CA TYR A 124 -1.69 -14.59 7.00
C TYR A 124 -0.70 -15.33 6.10
N THR A 125 0.37 -15.89 6.68
CA THR A 125 1.33 -16.73 5.96
C THR A 125 0.69 -17.98 5.39
N ASP A 126 -0.18 -18.66 6.15
CA ASP A 126 -0.91 -19.84 5.65
C ASP A 126 -1.82 -19.45 4.47
N ARG A 127 -2.50 -18.30 4.56
CA ARG A 127 -3.40 -17.80 3.52
C ARG A 127 -2.65 -17.38 2.27
N LEU A 128 -1.53 -16.67 2.41
CA LEU A 128 -0.64 -16.33 1.29
C LEU A 128 -0.07 -17.58 0.62
N HIS A 129 0.40 -18.56 1.41
CA HIS A 129 0.90 -19.82 0.87
C HIS A 129 -0.21 -20.57 0.12
N ALA A 130 -1.41 -20.66 0.70
CA ALA A 130 -2.55 -21.30 0.05
C ALA A 130 -2.86 -20.65 -1.31
N MET A 131 -2.91 -19.31 -1.38
CA MET A 131 -3.11 -18.59 -2.64
C MET A 131 -1.98 -18.84 -3.65
N ALA A 132 -0.72 -18.82 -3.22
CA ALA A 132 0.43 -19.01 -4.09
C ALA A 132 0.50 -20.42 -4.70
N THR A 133 -0.09 -21.42 -4.03
CA THR A 133 -0.12 -22.82 -4.49
C THR A 133 -1.51 -23.27 -4.94
N ALA A 134 -2.49 -22.36 -5.03
CA ALA A 134 -3.88 -22.69 -5.32
C ALA A 134 -4.07 -23.14 -6.78
N ASP A 135 -4.90 -24.15 -6.97
CA ASP A 135 -5.45 -24.52 -8.27
C ASP A 135 -6.85 -23.92 -8.47
N MET A 136 -7.44 -24.15 -9.65
CA MET A 136 -8.77 -23.63 -9.96
C MET A 136 -9.89 -24.22 -9.11
N GLU A 137 -9.71 -25.43 -8.58
CA GLU A 137 -10.68 -26.04 -7.67
C GLU A 137 -10.71 -25.31 -6.33
N TRP A 138 -9.53 -24.94 -5.80
CA TRP A 138 -9.43 -24.14 -4.59
C TRP A 138 -10.13 -22.79 -4.76
N TRP A 139 -9.86 -22.07 -5.86
CA TRP A 139 -10.52 -20.79 -6.13
C TRP A 139 -12.04 -20.93 -6.28
N ALA A 140 -12.52 -21.97 -6.96
CA ALA A 140 -13.95 -22.26 -7.09
C ALA A 140 -14.60 -22.61 -5.73
N SER A 141 -13.84 -23.15 -4.77
CA SER A 141 -14.33 -23.48 -3.43
C SER A 141 -14.60 -22.25 -2.55
N LEU A 142 -14.11 -21.07 -2.94
CA LEU A 142 -14.23 -19.83 -2.16
C LEU A 142 -15.57 -19.12 -2.31
N GLY A 143 -16.62 -19.77 -2.84
CA GLY A 143 -17.93 -19.17 -3.15
C GLY A 143 -18.44 -18.10 -2.17
N PRO A 144 -18.48 -18.33 -0.84
CA PRO A 144 -18.98 -17.33 0.12
C PRO A 144 -17.93 -16.32 0.61
N VAL A 145 -16.68 -16.37 0.13
CA VAL A 145 -15.62 -15.42 0.54
C VAL A 145 -15.91 -14.01 0.03
N PRO A 146 -16.20 -13.76 -1.27
CA PRO A 146 -16.45 -12.41 -1.76
C PRO A 146 -17.62 -11.72 -1.04
N GLU A 147 -18.71 -12.45 -0.80
CA GLU A 147 -19.88 -11.93 -0.07
C GLU A 147 -19.53 -11.52 1.37
N ARG A 148 -18.75 -12.36 2.09
CA ARG A 148 -18.31 -12.06 3.45
C ARG A 148 -17.36 -10.86 3.50
N VAL A 149 -16.43 -10.76 2.55
CA VAL A 149 -15.52 -9.61 2.42
C VAL A 149 -16.33 -8.33 2.19
N ASN A 150 -17.26 -8.34 1.24
CA ASN A 150 -18.07 -7.15 0.94
C ASN A 150 -19.02 -6.75 2.07
N ALA A 151 -19.64 -7.72 2.75
CA ALA A 151 -20.45 -7.45 3.94
C ALA A 151 -19.61 -6.76 5.04
N PHE A 152 -18.39 -7.26 5.27
CA PHE A 152 -17.46 -6.64 6.22
C PHE A 152 -17.00 -5.25 5.77
N LEU A 153 -16.68 -5.06 4.48
CA LEU A 153 -16.24 -3.76 3.95
C LEU A 153 -17.34 -2.70 4.08
N ALA A 154 -18.60 -3.06 3.87
CA ALA A 154 -19.73 -2.17 4.12
C ALA A 154 -19.86 -1.78 5.60
N GLU A 155 -19.66 -2.73 6.52
CA GLU A 155 -19.65 -2.49 7.97
C GLU A 155 -18.45 -1.62 8.38
N ALA A 156 -17.27 -1.87 7.80
CA ALA A 156 -16.06 -1.08 8.03
C ALA A 156 -16.23 0.37 7.56
N ALA A 157 -16.75 0.59 6.35
CA ALA A 157 -17.05 1.92 5.85
C ALA A 157 -18.04 2.64 6.77
N THR A 158 -19.12 1.97 7.20
CA THR A 158 -20.10 2.53 8.14
C THR A 158 -19.46 2.90 9.48
N THR A 159 -18.58 2.04 10.00
CA THR A 159 -17.86 2.26 11.26
C THR A 159 -16.96 3.49 11.19
N VAL A 160 -16.20 3.62 10.10
CA VAL A 160 -15.32 4.78 9.88
C VAL A 160 -16.13 6.06 9.72
N ARG A 161 -17.23 6.03 8.96
CA ARG A 161 -18.11 7.18 8.75
C ARG A 161 -18.74 7.75 10.01
N ALA A 162 -18.91 6.93 11.06
CA ALA A 162 -19.40 7.41 12.35
C ALA A 162 -18.42 8.36 13.06
N HIS A 163 -17.14 8.35 12.67
CA HIS A 163 -16.07 9.08 13.34
C HIS A 163 -15.22 9.97 12.43
N PHE A 164 -15.30 9.82 11.11
CA PHE A 164 -14.45 10.51 10.15
C PHE A 164 -15.26 11.15 9.01
N GLY A 165 -15.00 12.44 8.77
CA GLY A 165 -15.71 13.24 7.77
C GLY A 165 -15.02 13.39 6.41
N GLY A 166 -13.81 12.85 6.24
CA GLY A 166 -13.05 12.92 4.99
C GLY A 166 -13.38 11.80 4.00
N ARG A 167 -12.54 11.60 2.97
CA ARG A 167 -12.79 10.57 1.96
C ARG A 167 -12.42 9.17 2.47
N VAL A 168 -13.18 8.14 2.11
CA VAL A 168 -12.93 6.74 2.53
C VAL A 168 -12.69 5.85 1.32
N SER A 169 -11.70 4.98 1.41
CA SER A 169 -11.34 4.00 0.38
C SER A 169 -10.92 2.68 1.03
N TYR A 170 -10.51 1.71 0.21
CA TYR A 170 -10.03 0.39 0.57
C TYR A 170 -8.91 -0.01 -0.41
N ALA A 171 -7.83 -0.64 0.06
CA ALA A 171 -6.75 -1.12 -0.80
C ALA A 171 -6.99 -2.60 -1.16
N SER A 172 -7.41 -2.85 -2.38
CA SER A 172 -7.81 -4.18 -2.86
C SER A 172 -6.73 -4.85 -3.69
N GLY A 173 -6.55 -6.15 -3.46
CA GLY A 173 -5.79 -7.01 -4.35
C GLY A 173 -6.64 -7.36 -5.58
N PRO A 174 -6.04 -7.67 -6.74
CA PRO A 174 -6.78 -7.94 -7.98
C PRO A 174 -7.71 -9.18 -7.91
N TRP A 175 -7.54 -10.05 -6.89
CA TRP A 175 -8.42 -11.20 -6.64
C TRP A 175 -9.69 -10.85 -5.84
N GLU A 176 -9.78 -9.64 -5.29
CA GLU A 176 -10.93 -9.23 -4.49
C GLU A 176 -12.00 -8.56 -5.36
N SER A 177 -13.13 -9.23 -5.55
CA SER A 177 -14.31 -8.63 -6.19
C SER A 177 -15.05 -7.70 -5.23
N VAL A 178 -14.56 -6.46 -5.09
CA VAL A 178 -15.07 -5.47 -4.13
C VAL A 178 -16.34 -4.77 -4.63
N ASP A 179 -17.36 -4.67 -3.77
CA ASP A 179 -18.44 -3.70 -3.91
C ASP A 179 -17.97 -2.31 -3.48
N TRP A 180 -17.77 -1.45 -4.47
CA TRP A 180 -17.28 -0.10 -4.26
C TRP A 180 -18.34 0.88 -3.78
N HIS A 181 -19.63 0.52 -3.73
CA HIS A 181 -20.71 1.43 -3.36
C HIS A 181 -20.45 2.22 -2.05
N PRO A 182 -19.94 1.63 -0.95
CA PRO A 182 -19.71 2.33 0.33
C PRO A 182 -18.56 3.35 0.34
N PHE A 183 -17.68 3.34 -0.67
CA PHE A 183 -16.43 4.09 -0.71
C PHE A 183 -16.49 5.34 -1.58
N ASP A 184 -15.62 6.32 -1.38
CA ASP A 184 -15.53 7.50 -2.28
C ASP A 184 -14.52 7.29 -3.41
N LEU A 185 -13.48 6.49 -3.17
CA LEU A 185 -12.44 6.16 -4.14
C LEU A 185 -12.30 4.66 -4.29
N ILE A 186 -12.02 4.23 -5.52
CA ILE A 186 -11.53 2.89 -5.81
C ILE A 186 -10.05 2.84 -5.42
N GLY A 187 -9.63 1.85 -4.63
CA GLY A 187 -8.23 1.67 -4.24
C GLY A 187 -7.72 0.28 -4.63
N ILE A 188 -6.72 0.24 -5.50
CA ILE A 188 -6.20 -1.01 -6.06
C ILE A 188 -4.69 -1.12 -5.88
N ASP A 189 -4.25 -2.29 -5.44
CA ASP A 189 -2.85 -2.67 -5.35
C ASP A 189 -2.45 -3.25 -6.74
N ALA A 190 -2.11 -2.34 -7.65
CA ALA A 190 -2.00 -2.62 -9.09
C ALA A 190 -0.57 -3.02 -9.49
N TYR A 191 -0.20 -4.24 -9.12
CA TYR A 191 1.04 -4.86 -9.59
C TYR A 191 0.86 -5.47 -10.99
N ARG A 192 1.63 -4.94 -11.94
CA ARG A 192 1.84 -5.51 -13.28
C ARG A 192 2.91 -6.60 -13.19
N ASP A 193 2.65 -7.77 -13.76
CA ASP A 193 3.56 -8.94 -13.78
C ASP A 193 3.63 -9.54 -15.20
N ALA A 194 4.28 -10.71 -15.35
CA ALA A 194 4.36 -11.38 -16.65
C ALA A 194 3.00 -11.91 -17.16
N HIS A 195 2.08 -12.25 -16.25
CA HIS A 195 0.81 -12.88 -16.61
C HIS A 195 -0.21 -11.87 -17.11
N ASN A 196 -0.19 -10.66 -16.55
CA ASN A 196 -1.12 -9.60 -16.91
C ASN A 196 -0.53 -8.54 -17.84
N ALA A 197 0.74 -8.64 -18.27
CA ALA A 197 1.40 -7.60 -19.09
C ALA A 197 0.57 -7.16 -20.32
N ASP A 198 -0.05 -8.12 -21.02
CA ASP A 198 -0.86 -7.85 -22.22
C ASP A 198 -2.26 -7.28 -21.90
N THR A 199 -2.79 -7.54 -20.70
CA THR A 199 -4.16 -7.17 -20.30
C THR A 199 -4.22 -6.04 -19.29
N PHE A 200 -3.09 -5.68 -18.65
CA PHE A 200 -3.02 -4.80 -17.47
C PHE A 200 -3.77 -3.49 -17.68
N ARG A 201 -3.62 -2.86 -18.84
CA ARG A 201 -4.31 -1.60 -19.16
C ARG A 201 -5.82 -1.80 -19.32
N THR A 202 -6.25 -2.90 -19.89
CA THR A 202 -7.67 -3.25 -20.03
C THR A 202 -8.27 -3.56 -18.66
N ASP A 203 -7.58 -4.36 -17.84
CA ASP A 203 -8.03 -4.72 -16.50
C ASP A 203 -8.14 -3.47 -15.61
N LEU A 204 -7.18 -2.53 -15.73
CA LEU A 204 -7.23 -1.24 -15.04
C LEU A 204 -8.45 -0.39 -15.44
N ARG A 205 -8.87 -0.43 -16.71
CA ARG A 205 -10.03 0.35 -17.20
C ARG A 205 -11.34 -0.08 -16.58
N GLU A 206 -11.48 -1.36 -16.24
CA GLU A 206 -12.71 -1.89 -15.66
C GLU A 206 -13.09 -1.19 -14.36
N TYR A 207 -12.10 -0.75 -13.57
CA TYR A 207 -12.34 -0.01 -12.33
C TYR A 207 -13.00 1.37 -12.55
N PHE A 208 -12.83 1.98 -13.72
CA PHE A 208 -13.45 3.27 -14.02
C PHE A 208 -14.96 3.16 -14.29
N HIS A 209 -15.48 1.96 -14.59
CA HIS A 209 -16.93 1.73 -14.78
C HIS A 209 -17.75 2.03 -13.52
N HIS A 210 -17.14 2.06 -12.35
CA HIS A 210 -17.79 2.44 -11.09
C HIS A 210 -18.10 3.95 -10.99
N GLY A 211 -17.58 4.79 -11.89
CA GLY A 211 -17.83 6.24 -11.90
C GLY A 211 -17.21 6.98 -10.70
N LYS A 212 -16.21 6.39 -10.05
CA LYS A 212 -15.48 6.95 -8.90
C LYS A 212 -14.01 7.16 -9.26
N PRO A 213 -13.31 8.12 -8.64
CA PRO A 213 -11.87 8.28 -8.84
C PRO A 213 -11.11 6.98 -8.49
N VAL A 214 -10.19 6.57 -9.36
CA VAL A 214 -9.35 5.38 -9.18
C VAL A 214 -8.00 5.78 -8.62
N ALA A 215 -7.63 5.21 -7.49
CA ALA A 215 -6.32 5.35 -6.86
C ALA A 215 -5.57 4.01 -6.88
N ILE A 216 -4.32 4.06 -7.33
CA ILE A 216 -3.38 2.95 -7.17
C ILE A 216 -2.79 3.09 -5.76
N THR A 217 -3.30 2.28 -4.83
CA THR A 217 -2.88 2.29 -3.42
C THR A 217 -1.49 1.70 -3.22
N GLU A 218 -1.07 0.89 -4.18
CA GLU A 218 0.23 0.22 -4.17
C GLU A 218 0.65 -0.20 -5.58
N PHE A 219 1.88 0.16 -5.98
CA PHE A 219 2.58 -0.42 -7.13
C PHE A 219 4.09 -0.29 -6.91
N GLY A 220 4.89 -1.20 -7.48
CA GLY A 220 6.34 -1.10 -7.40
C GLY A 220 7.03 -2.41 -7.75
N THR A 221 8.35 -2.41 -7.70
CA THR A 221 9.15 -3.64 -7.85
C THR A 221 10.45 -3.57 -7.04
N CYS A 222 11.12 -4.71 -6.90
CA CYS A 222 12.42 -4.84 -6.26
C CYS A 222 13.58 -4.55 -7.22
N ALA A 223 14.79 -4.34 -6.68
CA ALA A 223 15.97 -3.93 -7.44
C ALA A 223 16.82 -5.13 -7.94
N TYR A 224 16.24 -6.02 -8.74
CA TYR A 224 16.95 -7.09 -9.43
C TYR A 224 16.38 -7.37 -10.82
N GLN A 225 17.17 -7.98 -11.69
CA GLN A 225 16.76 -8.25 -13.07
C GLN A 225 15.50 -9.12 -13.15
N GLY A 226 14.47 -8.63 -13.84
CA GLY A 226 13.20 -9.32 -14.01
C GLY A 226 12.27 -9.28 -12.79
N ALA A 227 12.59 -8.48 -11.77
CA ALA A 227 11.69 -8.32 -10.61
C ALA A 227 10.32 -7.78 -11.02
N GLY A 228 10.23 -6.94 -12.05
CA GLY A 228 8.97 -6.40 -12.54
C GLY A 228 8.01 -7.50 -13.00
N GLU A 229 8.54 -8.59 -13.54
CA GLU A 229 7.76 -9.72 -14.05
C GLU A 229 7.12 -10.58 -12.96
N LEU A 230 7.47 -10.34 -11.70
CA LEU A 230 6.93 -11.06 -10.54
C LEU A 230 5.83 -10.27 -9.81
N GLY A 231 5.51 -9.05 -10.25
CA GLY A 231 4.48 -8.20 -9.64
C GLY A 231 4.66 -8.07 -8.12
N GLY A 232 3.57 -8.26 -7.37
CA GLY A 232 3.55 -8.19 -5.91
C GLY A 232 4.42 -9.24 -5.20
N MET A 233 4.90 -10.27 -5.92
CA MET A 233 5.77 -11.33 -5.39
C MET A 233 7.27 -11.03 -5.54
N ALA A 234 7.66 -9.85 -6.05
CA ALA A 234 9.07 -9.50 -6.24
C ALA A 234 9.91 -9.50 -4.94
N TRP A 235 9.30 -9.49 -3.75
CA TRP A 235 10.03 -9.64 -2.49
C TRP A 235 10.58 -11.06 -2.24
N GLN A 236 10.25 -12.03 -3.08
CA GLN A 236 10.82 -13.38 -3.06
C GLN A 236 11.80 -13.55 -4.24
N PRO A 237 13.00 -12.95 -4.16
CA PRO A 237 13.96 -13.03 -5.26
C PRO A 237 14.31 -14.49 -5.58
N PRO A 238 14.38 -14.87 -6.87
CA PRO A 238 14.82 -16.21 -7.24
C PRO A 238 16.26 -16.46 -6.81
N HIS A 239 16.62 -17.73 -6.63
CA HIS A 239 18.00 -18.09 -6.29
C HIS A 239 18.97 -17.58 -7.36
N GLY A 240 19.97 -16.80 -6.94
CA GLY A 240 20.95 -16.19 -7.85
C GLY A 240 20.47 -14.91 -8.53
N ALA A 241 19.40 -14.27 -8.04
CA ALA A 241 18.95 -12.97 -8.51
C ALA A 241 20.10 -11.96 -8.58
N ILE A 242 20.18 -11.24 -9.70
CA ILE A 242 21.25 -10.28 -9.98
C ILE A 242 20.72 -8.88 -9.66
N PRO A 243 21.34 -8.14 -8.72
CA PRO A 243 20.92 -6.79 -8.38
C PRO A 243 20.90 -5.84 -9.60
N ASP A 244 19.82 -5.08 -9.73
CA ASP A 244 19.60 -4.10 -10.78
C ASP A 244 18.61 -3.02 -10.31
N GLU A 245 19.13 -1.86 -9.90
CA GLU A 245 18.26 -0.73 -9.56
C GLU A 245 17.59 -0.08 -10.79
N ASP A 246 18.09 -0.33 -12.01
CA ASP A 246 17.43 0.19 -13.23
C ASP A 246 16.12 -0.57 -13.51
N GLU A 247 15.90 -1.75 -12.92
CA GLU A 247 14.61 -2.45 -12.98
C GLU A 247 13.49 -1.60 -12.37
N GLN A 248 13.71 -1.06 -11.17
CA GLN A 248 12.74 -0.17 -10.52
C GLN A 248 12.48 1.10 -11.35
N VAL A 249 13.51 1.63 -12.01
CA VAL A 249 13.41 2.80 -12.89
C VAL A 249 12.51 2.51 -14.09
N ARG A 250 12.72 1.37 -14.77
CA ARG A 250 11.90 0.96 -15.92
C ARG A 250 10.44 0.76 -15.51
N TYR A 251 10.21 0.05 -14.40
CA TYR A 251 8.87 -0.23 -13.89
C TYR A 251 8.12 1.04 -13.47
N LEU A 252 8.80 1.98 -12.79
CA LEU A 252 8.23 3.28 -12.42
C LEU A 252 7.81 4.07 -13.67
N ALA A 253 8.67 4.13 -14.69
CA ALA A 253 8.39 4.87 -15.91
C ALA A 253 7.17 4.29 -16.65
N GLU A 254 7.18 2.98 -16.88
CA GLU A 254 6.11 2.26 -17.56
C GLU A 254 4.75 2.48 -16.88
N LEU A 255 4.64 2.16 -15.58
CA LEU A 255 3.34 2.20 -14.91
C LEU A 255 2.85 3.63 -14.70
N THR A 256 3.75 4.59 -14.45
CA THR A 256 3.32 5.99 -14.32
C THR A 256 2.78 6.52 -15.65
N ASP A 257 3.39 6.17 -16.79
CA ASP A 257 2.88 6.55 -18.12
C ASP A 257 1.50 5.91 -18.40
N ILE A 258 1.29 4.64 -17.99
CA ILE A 258 -0.01 3.98 -18.09
C ILE A 258 -1.05 4.70 -17.23
N PHE A 259 -0.75 4.94 -15.94
CA PHE A 259 -1.68 5.57 -15.00
C PHE A 259 -2.07 6.99 -15.42
N GLU A 260 -1.12 7.76 -15.95
CA GLU A 260 -1.40 9.10 -16.48
C GLU A 260 -2.34 9.07 -17.67
N ALA A 261 -2.09 8.16 -18.61
CA ALA A 261 -2.88 8.04 -19.82
C ALA A 261 -4.26 7.42 -19.60
N GLU A 262 -4.44 6.56 -18.59
CA GLU A 262 -5.75 6.03 -18.19
C GLU A 262 -6.54 6.99 -17.28
N GLY A 263 -5.90 8.05 -16.80
CA GLY A 263 -6.58 9.04 -15.96
C GLY A 263 -6.76 8.61 -14.50
N VAL A 264 -5.87 7.76 -13.98
CA VAL A 264 -5.76 7.47 -12.54
C VAL A 264 -5.71 8.78 -11.75
N ASP A 265 -6.43 8.85 -10.63
CA ASP A 265 -6.45 10.02 -9.75
C ASP A 265 -5.16 10.13 -8.93
N THR A 266 -4.83 9.06 -8.20
CA THR A 266 -3.69 9.02 -7.28
C THR A 266 -2.88 7.74 -7.50
N ALA A 267 -1.55 7.80 -7.49
CA ALA A 267 -0.70 6.60 -7.55
C ALA A 267 0.39 6.62 -6.46
N LEU A 268 0.50 5.52 -5.71
CA LEU A 268 1.35 5.41 -4.52
C LEU A 268 2.39 4.30 -4.69
N TRP A 269 3.65 4.69 -4.89
CA TRP A 269 4.75 3.72 -4.98
C TRP A 269 4.89 2.94 -3.68
N PHE A 270 5.02 1.62 -3.74
CA PHE A 270 5.44 0.81 -2.62
C PHE A 270 6.93 0.51 -2.80
N SER A 271 7.82 1.01 -1.94
CA SER A 271 7.58 1.90 -0.77
C SER A 271 8.72 2.90 -0.56
N PHE A 272 8.64 3.77 0.46
CA PHE A 272 9.77 4.62 0.85
C PHE A 272 10.97 3.74 1.24
N ALA A 273 10.77 2.87 2.22
CA ALA A 273 11.76 1.92 2.72
C ALA A 273 11.10 0.61 3.17
N ASN A 274 11.82 -0.50 3.02
CA ASN A 274 11.54 -1.74 3.76
C ASN A 274 12.54 -1.86 4.92
N TYR A 275 12.13 -1.39 6.10
CA TYR A 275 12.95 -1.30 7.31
C TYR A 275 13.45 -2.67 7.82
N ASP A 276 12.76 -3.75 7.44
CA ASP A 276 13.11 -5.13 7.80
C ASP A 276 14.23 -5.73 6.92
N LYS A 277 14.69 -5.02 5.88
CA LYS A 277 15.63 -5.53 4.86
C LYS A 277 16.94 -4.73 4.70
N PRO A 278 17.68 -4.40 5.78
CA PRO A 278 18.96 -3.71 5.67
C PRO A 278 20.05 -4.54 4.98
N GLY A 279 20.99 -3.83 4.35
CA GLY A 279 22.20 -4.39 3.77
C GLY A 279 21.93 -5.39 2.64
N PRO A 280 22.52 -6.60 2.64
CA PRO A 280 22.35 -7.58 1.56
C PRO A 280 20.90 -8.03 1.32
N ARG A 281 20.01 -7.85 2.30
CA ARG A 281 18.59 -8.19 2.17
C ARG A 281 17.80 -7.19 1.32
N ASP A 282 18.40 -6.04 0.99
CA ASP A 282 17.79 -5.00 0.16
C ASP A 282 17.42 -5.47 -1.25
N ILE A 283 18.00 -6.59 -1.72
CA ILE A 283 17.58 -7.21 -2.99
C ILE A 283 16.08 -7.58 -2.99
N ALA A 284 15.49 -7.87 -1.83
CA ALA A 284 14.06 -8.15 -1.66
C ALA A 284 13.23 -6.91 -1.26
N SER A 285 13.81 -5.71 -1.37
CA SER A 285 13.20 -4.44 -0.97
C SER A 285 12.59 -3.71 -2.17
N TYR A 286 11.34 -3.31 -1.98
CA TYR A 286 10.62 -2.38 -2.85
C TYR A 286 10.97 -0.91 -2.58
N GLY A 287 11.70 -0.65 -1.49
CA GLY A 287 12.06 0.70 -1.04
C GLY A 287 12.78 1.50 -2.13
N VAL A 288 12.44 2.78 -2.26
CA VAL A 288 13.21 3.76 -3.06
C VAL A 288 14.54 4.12 -2.38
N VAL A 289 14.66 3.85 -1.07
CA VAL A 289 15.92 3.92 -0.33
C VAL A 289 16.39 2.52 0.08
N ARG A 290 17.71 2.35 0.17
CA ARG A 290 18.35 1.17 0.77
C ARG A 290 18.62 1.45 2.24
N MET A 291 18.14 0.56 3.12
CA MET A 291 18.45 0.64 4.54
C MET A 291 19.89 0.16 4.80
N LEU A 292 20.68 1.00 5.47
CA LEU A 292 22.04 0.70 5.91
C LEU A 292 22.04 0.04 7.29
N ASP A 293 21.10 0.46 8.14
CA ASP A 293 20.74 -0.14 9.41
C ASP A 293 19.26 0.17 9.72
N ASP A 294 18.84 0.04 10.98
CA ASP A 294 17.45 0.27 11.41
C ASP A 294 16.95 1.72 11.22
N THR A 295 17.86 2.69 11.03
CA THR A 295 17.53 4.13 11.04
C THR A 295 18.16 4.93 9.91
N ARG A 296 19.28 4.46 9.34
CA ARG A 296 20.01 5.15 8.28
C ARG A 296 19.74 4.48 6.93
N TRP A 297 19.62 5.30 5.90
CA TRP A 297 19.37 4.86 4.54
C TRP A 297 20.16 5.68 3.51
N GLU A 298 20.29 5.16 2.30
CA GLU A 298 20.82 5.87 1.13
C GLU A 298 19.83 5.76 -0.06
N PRO A 299 19.74 6.78 -0.94
CA PRO A 299 18.80 6.76 -2.06
C PRO A 299 19.25 5.79 -3.17
N LYS A 300 18.32 5.01 -3.72
CA LYS A 300 18.54 4.20 -4.93
C LYS A 300 18.34 5.03 -6.21
N LYS A 301 18.65 4.48 -7.38
CA LYS A 301 18.40 5.12 -8.68
C LYS A 301 16.93 5.52 -8.89
N VAL A 302 15.99 4.70 -8.42
CA VAL A 302 14.54 5.02 -8.53
C VAL A 302 14.15 6.26 -7.72
N PHE A 303 14.80 6.53 -6.57
CA PHE A 303 14.59 7.77 -5.81
C PHE A 303 14.89 9.00 -6.67
N ARG A 304 16.06 9.03 -7.31
CA ARG A 304 16.48 10.16 -8.16
C ARG A 304 15.61 10.31 -9.40
N THR A 305 15.17 9.19 -9.96
CA THR A 305 14.25 9.16 -11.10
C THR A 305 12.88 9.72 -10.70
N MET A 306 12.35 9.30 -9.55
CA MET A 306 11.09 9.79 -8.99
C MET A 306 11.16 11.29 -8.73
N ALA A 307 12.19 11.76 -8.02
CA ALA A 307 12.43 13.19 -7.78
C ALA A 307 12.40 13.99 -9.09
N THR A 308 13.19 13.58 -10.08
CA THR A 308 13.25 14.27 -11.39
C THR A 308 11.91 14.26 -12.12
N ARG A 309 11.16 13.17 -12.07
CA ARG A 309 9.86 13.05 -12.76
C ARG A 309 8.78 13.87 -12.06
N TYR A 310 8.81 13.93 -10.74
CA TYR A 310 7.78 14.59 -9.94
C TYR A 310 8.01 16.10 -9.89
N GLU A 311 9.27 16.57 -9.92
CA GLU A 311 9.62 17.99 -10.03
C GLU A 311 9.14 18.65 -11.33
N ARG A 312 9.11 17.91 -12.45
CA ARG A 312 8.74 18.43 -13.79
C ARG A 312 7.25 18.75 -13.96
N ARG A 313 6.56 19.06 -12.87
CA ARG A 313 5.14 19.43 -12.83
C ARG A 313 4.95 20.91 -12.57
#